data_AF-A0A7C6VCU8-F1
#
_entry.id   AF-A0A7C6VCU8-F1
#
_cell.length_a   1.000
_cell.length_b   1.000
_cell.length_c   1.000
_cell.angle_alpha   90.00
_cell.angle_beta   90.00
_cell.angle_gamma   90.00
#
_symmetry.space_group_name_H-M   'P 1'
#
loop_
_entity.id
_entity.type
_entity.pdbx_description
1 polymer ?
#
loop_
_entity_poly.entity_id
_entity_poly.type
_entity_poly.pdbx_seq_one_letter_code
_entity_poly.pdbx_strand_id
1 'polypeptide(L)'
;MTDPNSHQHHGHETDTPAHGEHHHGSVSAHASADAHGTREGQHTGHQGHAMDHGQHSGHTGLDEHGGHDEHAQHGEHGDHSGHGGHGDHVGQFRRLFWINLVIAIPAVALSPMFAMLLGYEVPGWAGWVAAALGTVMYVWGGRPFLTGAVSELKSRKPGMMLLIALAITVAFFASWAATLGLVHHELEFWWELALLIVIMLLGHWIEMRSLAQTTSA
;
A
#
# COMPACT_ATOMS: atom_id res chain seq x y z
N MET A 1 50.47 45.97 13.82
CA MET A 1 51.21 46.49 12.65
C MET A 1 50.63 45.81 11.42
N THR A 2 49.79 46.55 10.68
CA THR A 2 49.56 46.49 9.21
C THR A 2 49.29 45.14 8.48
N ASP A 3 48.04 44.97 8.06
CA ASP A 3 47.55 44.54 6.71
C ASP A 3 48.21 45.40 5.57
N PRO A 4 48.01 45.26 4.22
CA PRO A 4 47.19 44.36 3.36
C PRO A 4 47.82 44.04 1.95
N ASN A 5 47.11 43.29 1.07
CA ASN A 5 46.99 43.45 -0.42
C ASN A 5 46.53 42.10 -1.05
N SER A 6 45.33 41.89 -1.60
CA SER A 6 44.47 42.60 -2.59
C SER A 6 44.98 42.56 -4.04
N HIS A 7 44.29 41.78 -4.89
CA HIS A 7 44.03 42.04 -6.32
C HIS A 7 42.76 41.23 -6.69
N GLN A 8 41.58 41.86 -6.75
CA GLN A 8 40.92 42.49 -7.91
C GLN A 8 40.57 41.50 -9.04
N HIS A 9 39.29 41.13 -9.21
CA HIS A 9 38.24 41.79 -10.02
C HIS A 9 38.44 41.64 -11.53
N HIS A 10 37.50 40.98 -12.22
CA HIS A 10 36.90 41.43 -13.48
C HIS A 10 35.75 40.48 -13.89
N GLY A 11 34.54 41.05 -13.98
CA GLY A 11 33.41 40.45 -14.71
C GLY A 11 33.27 41.06 -16.10
N HIS A 12 32.48 40.39 -16.96
CA HIS A 12 31.72 40.91 -18.10
C HIS A 12 30.89 39.72 -18.65
N GLU A 13 29.56 39.63 -18.48
CA GLU A 13 28.45 40.27 -19.22
C GLU A 13 28.28 39.86 -20.70
N THR A 14 27.07 39.34 -20.98
CA THR A 14 26.27 39.33 -22.24
C THR A 14 26.87 38.63 -23.48
N ASP A 15 26.14 37.95 -24.38
CA ASP A 15 24.82 38.22 -24.94
C ASP A 15 24.27 36.97 -25.73
N THR A 16 22.98 36.99 -26.08
CA THR A 16 22.12 35.95 -26.73
C THR A 16 22.23 36.04 -28.29
N PRO A 17 21.35 35.46 -29.15
CA PRO A 17 20.84 34.09 -29.44
C PRO A 17 21.27 33.54 -30.84
N ALA A 18 20.88 32.29 -31.22
CA ALA A 18 20.31 31.98 -32.55
C ALA A 18 19.93 30.49 -32.78
N HIS A 19 18.69 30.30 -33.24
CA HIS A 19 18.16 29.38 -34.26
C HIS A 19 18.40 27.86 -34.23
N GLY A 20 17.28 27.13 -34.24
CA GLY A 20 17.19 25.73 -34.63
C GLY A 20 15.73 25.28 -34.72
N GLU A 21 15.01 25.76 -35.72
CA GLU A 21 13.67 25.27 -36.10
C GLU A 21 13.79 23.87 -36.73
N HIS A 22 13.05 22.89 -36.22
CA HIS A 22 12.84 21.61 -36.89
C HIS A 22 11.34 21.32 -37.04
N HIS A 23 10.90 21.49 -38.28
CA HIS A 23 9.64 21.01 -38.84
C HIS A 23 9.55 19.47 -38.74
N HIS A 24 8.46 18.95 -38.18
CA HIS A 24 7.99 17.60 -38.48
C HIS A 24 6.60 17.69 -39.13
N GLY A 25 6.56 17.33 -40.40
CA GLY A 25 5.34 17.19 -41.20
C GLY A 25 4.79 15.77 -41.18
N SER A 26 3.54 15.69 -41.64
CA SER A 26 2.74 14.55 -42.08
C SER A 26 2.27 13.53 -41.03
N VAL A 27 0.99 13.66 -40.65
CA VAL A 27 0.11 12.52 -40.38
C VAL A 27 -1.08 12.60 -41.34
N SER A 28 -1.09 11.66 -42.28
CA SER A 28 -2.19 11.42 -43.23
C SER A 28 -3.38 10.80 -42.51
N ALA A 29 -4.55 11.32 -42.85
CA ALA A 29 -5.85 10.83 -42.41
C ALA A 29 -6.17 9.46 -43.04
N HIS A 30 -6.59 8.51 -42.22
CA HIS A 30 -7.33 7.33 -42.63
C HIS A 30 -8.59 7.23 -41.78
N ALA A 31 -9.69 7.75 -42.30
CA ALA A 31 -11.04 7.52 -41.79
C ALA A 31 -11.82 6.78 -42.89
N SER A 32 -11.93 5.46 -42.72
CA SER A 32 -12.83 4.61 -43.49
C SER A 32 -13.89 4.14 -42.50
N ALA A 33 -15.10 4.71 -42.59
CA ALA A 33 -16.25 4.26 -41.82
C ALA A 33 -17.29 3.71 -42.80
N ASP A 34 -17.69 2.48 -42.49
CA ASP A 34 -18.50 1.56 -43.26
C ASP A 34 -19.94 2.06 -43.50
N ALA A 35 -20.45 1.75 -44.69
CA ALA A 35 -21.87 1.84 -45.03
C ALA A 35 -22.27 0.60 -45.86
N HIS A 36 -23.54 0.20 -45.71
CA HIS A 36 -24.23 -0.99 -46.22
C HIS A 36 -24.11 -2.24 -45.33
N GLY A 37 -25.17 -2.97 -45.01
CA GLY A 37 -26.55 -2.92 -45.44
C GLY A 37 -27.27 -4.14 -44.88
N THR A 38 -28.50 -3.93 -44.44
CA THR A 38 -29.46 -4.94 -43.97
C THR A 38 -29.67 -6.06 -44.99
N ARG A 39 -29.62 -7.33 -44.56
CA ARG A 39 -30.35 -8.42 -45.24
C ARG A 39 -30.76 -9.52 -44.27
N GLU A 40 -32.06 -9.62 -44.07
CA GLU A 40 -32.76 -10.79 -43.55
C GLU A 40 -32.52 -12.02 -44.45
N GLY A 41 -32.37 -13.18 -43.82
CA GLY A 41 -32.26 -14.46 -44.50
C GLY A 41 -32.55 -15.60 -43.53
N GLN A 42 -33.83 -15.85 -43.29
CA GLN A 42 -34.33 -17.08 -42.66
C GLN A 42 -33.89 -18.28 -43.50
N HIS A 43 -33.22 -19.25 -42.88
CA HIS A 43 -33.09 -20.60 -43.43
C HIS A 43 -33.54 -21.63 -42.40
N THR A 44 -34.70 -22.19 -42.70
CA THR A 44 -35.32 -23.38 -42.12
C THR A 44 -34.56 -24.64 -42.52
N GLY A 45 -34.29 -25.50 -41.52
CA GLY A 45 -34.40 -26.96 -41.57
C GLY A 45 -33.49 -27.73 -42.52
N HIS A 46 -32.67 -28.63 -41.97
CA HIS A 46 -32.61 -30.02 -42.43
C HIS A 46 -32.09 -30.94 -41.32
N GLN A 47 -32.95 -31.87 -40.90
CA GLN A 47 -32.63 -33.10 -40.19
C GLN A 47 -32.03 -34.11 -41.18
N GLY A 48 -31.08 -34.90 -40.70
CA GLY A 48 -30.64 -36.15 -41.31
C GLY A 48 -29.14 -36.21 -41.51
N HIS A 49 -28.43 -36.98 -40.67
CA HIS A 49 -27.91 -38.28 -41.05
C HIS A 49 -27.08 -38.86 -39.90
N ALA A 50 -27.38 -40.12 -39.60
CA ALA A 50 -26.73 -40.96 -38.61
C ALA A 50 -25.57 -41.73 -39.26
N MET A 51 -24.54 -41.99 -38.44
CA MET A 51 -23.55 -43.09 -38.45
C MET A 51 -22.81 -43.42 -39.76
N ASP A 52 -21.47 -43.42 -39.75
CA ASP A 52 -20.66 -44.66 -39.81
C ASP A 52 -19.14 -44.38 -39.70
N HIS A 53 -18.41 -45.41 -39.28
CA HIS A 53 -17.04 -45.52 -38.78
C HIS A 53 -15.88 -45.15 -39.74
N GLY A 54 -14.73 -44.82 -39.13
CA GLY A 54 -13.44 -44.85 -39.82
C GLY A 54 -12.25 -44.48 -38.93
N GLN A 55 -11.67 -45.46 -38.24
CA GLN A 55 -10.38 -45.34 -37.57
C GLN A 55 -9.26 -45.12 -38.60
N HIS A 56 -8.38 -44.13 -38.39
CA HIS A 56 -7.03 -44.16 -38.93
C HIS A 56 -6.04 -43.59 -37.92
N SER A 57 -5.16 -44.48 -37.48
CA SER A 57 -3.96 -44.22 -36.69
C SER A 57 -2.83 -43.68 -37.56
N GLY A 58 -2.08 -42.72 -37.01
CA GLY A 58 -0.63 -42.63 -37.18
C GLY A 58 -0.14 -41.58 -38.19
N HIS A 59 0.37 -40.46 -37.67
CA HIS A 59 1.57 -39.82 -38.22
C HIS A 59 2.42 -39.24 -37.08
N THR A 60 3.65 -39.74 -37.01
CA THR A 60 4.79 -39.26 -36.24
C THR A 60 5.66 -38.35 -37.13
N GLY A 61 6.12 -37.21 -36.60
CA GLY A 61 7.11 -36.30 -37.21
C GLY A 61 6.89 -34.88 -36.66
N LEU A 62 7.54 -34.54 -35.54
CA LEU A 62 8.80 -33.76 -35.47
C LEU A 62 8.64 -32.32 -35.96
N ASP A 63 8.46 -31.40 -35.01
CA ASP A 63 8.95 -30.01 -35.11
C ASP A 63 9.41 -29.57 -33.71
N GLU A 64 10.68 -29.21 -33.63
CA GLU A 64 11.42 -28.75 -32.45
C GLU A 64 11.74 -27.27 -32.65
N HIS A 65 11.00 -26.39 -31.97
CA HIS A 65 11.38 -25.02 -31.59
C HIS A 65 10.48 -24.68 -30.37
N GLY A 66 10.93 -24.34 -29.16
CA GLY A 66 12.16 -23.64 -28.79
C GLY A 66 11.87 -22.16 -28.57
N GLY A 67 11.34 -21.78 -27.39
CA GLY A 67 11.56 -20.44 -26.83
C GLY A 67 10.34 -19.62 -26.41
N HIS A 68 10.11 -19.63 -25.09
CA HIS A 68 9.97 -18.47 -24.20
C HIS A 68 8.70 -17.58 -24.15
N ASP A 69 8.28 -17.45 -22.87
CA ASP A 69 7.67 -16.30 -22.22
C ASP A 69 6.18 -16.02 -22.44
N GLU A 70 5.36 -16.99 -22.04
CA GLU A 70 4.04 -16.66 -21.51
C GLU A 70 4.19 -16.01 -20.14
N HIS A 71 3.99 -14.70 -20.13
CA HIS A 71 3.95 -13.85 -18.95
C HIS A 71 3.06 -14.44 -17.86
N ALA A 72 3.70 -14.93 -16.79
CA ALA A 72 3.12 -14.96 -15.46
C ALA A 72 2.87 -13.50 -15.02
N GLN A 73 1.78 -12.91 -15.52
CA GLN A 73 1.17 -11.76 -14.87
C GLN A 73 0.63 -12.27 -13.54
N HIS A 74 1.46 -12.16 -12.50
CA HIS A 74 0.99 -12.07 -11.14
C HIS A 74 0.22 -10.75 -10.99
N GLY A 75 -0.99 -10.75 -11.53
CA GLY A 75 -2.04 -9.83 -11.12
C GLY A 75 -2.32 -10.11 -9.66
N GLU A 76 -1.75 -9.27 -8.80
CA GLU A 76 -2.39 -8.69 -7.63
C GLU A 76 -3.75 -9.34 -7.35
N HIS A 77 -3.77 -10.28 -6.39
CA HIS A 77 -5.01 -10.82 -5.86
C HIS A 77 -5.69 -9.71 -5.05
N GLY A 78 -6.34 -8.80 -5.78
CA GLY A 78 -7.34 -7.90 -5.24
C GLY A 78 -8.39 -8.72 -4.54
N ASP A 79 -8.46 -8.51 -3.23
CA ASP A 79 -9.53 -8.98 -2.37
C ASP A 79 -10.87 -8.62 -3.03
N HIS A 80 -11.61 -9.64 -3.48
CA HIS A 80 -12.96 -9.48 -4.01
C HIS A 80 -13.94 -9.25 -2.85
N SER A 81 -13.82 -8.08 -2.20
CA SER A 81 -14.75 -7.60 -1.18
C SER A 81 -15.62 -6.47 -1.74
N GLY A 82 -16.57 -6.84 -2.61
CA GLY A 82 -17.80 -6.07 -2.86
C GLY A 82 -17.64 -4.79 -3.68
N HIS A 83 -18.48 -4.64 -4.70
CA HIS A 83 -18.58 -3.42 -5.49
C HIS A 83 -18.93 -2.19 -4.63
N GLY A 84 -17.93 -1.37 -4.29
CA GLY A 84 -18.08 -0.10 -3.58
C GLY A 84 -16.74 0.62 -3.33
N GLY A 85 -16.34 1.50 -4.24
CA GLY A 85 -15.54 2.70 -3.98
C GLY A 85 -14.12 2.56 -3.39
N HIS A 86 -13.08 2.69 -4.22
CA HIS A 86 -11.70 2.93 -3.77
C HIS A 86 -11.56 4.13 -2.79
N GLY A 87 -12.48 5.09 -2.80
CA GLY A 87 -12.48 6.23 -1.86
C GLY A 87 -12.78 5.87 -0.40
N ASP A 88 -13.51 4.78 -0.14
CA ASP A 88 -13.95 4.44 1.22
C ASP A 88 -12.79 3.92 2.09
N HIS A 89 -11.83 3.22 1.49
CA HIS A 89 -10.64 2.74 2.18
C HIS A 89 -9.70 3.88 2.58
N VAL A 90 -9.43 4.83 1.68
CA VAL A 90 -8.59 6.01 1.99
C VAL A 90 -9.22 6.86 3.09
N GLY A 91 -10.54 7.05 3.02
CA GLY A 91 -11.31 7.77 4.03
C GLY A 91 -11.25 7.10 5.41
N GLN A 92 -11.30 5.77 5.44
CA GLN A 92 -11.19 4.98 6.67
C GLN A 92 -9.82 5.13 7.32
N PHE A 93 -8.72 4.87 6.60
CA PHE A 93 -7.37 4.98 7.17
C PHE A 93 -7.03 6.40 7.62
N ARG A 94 -7.45 7.42 6.86
CA ARG A 94 -7.34 8.83 7.27
C ARG A 94 -8.06 9.09 8.59
N ARG A 95 -9.30 8.60 8.72
CA ARG A 95 -10.10 8.78 9.94
C ARG A 95 -9.47 8.06 11.13
N LEU A 96 -9.04 6.81 10.95
CA LEU A 96 -8.37 6.03 11.99
C LEU A 96 -7.07 6.70 12.42
N PHE A 97 -6.27 7.18 11.48
CA PHE A 97 -5.03 7.90 11.76
C PHE A 97 -5.27 9.11 12.68
N TRP A 98 -6.15 10.03 12.30
CA TRP A 98 -6.37 11.24 13.09
C TRP A 98 -6.94 10.96 14.49
N ILE A 99 -7.84 9.99 14.61
CA ILE A 99 -8.40 9.65 15.92
C ILE A 99 -7.33 8.98 16.80
N ASN A 100 -6.56 8.04 16.25
CA ASN A 100 -5.49 7.39 17.01
C ASN A 100 -4.33 8.35 17.31
N LEU A 101 -4.05 9.33 16.45
CA LEU A 101 -3.05 10.36 16.72
C LEU A 101 -3.44 11.20 17.94
N VAL A 102 -4.71 11.60 18.05
CA VAL A 102 -5.21 12.35 19.21
C VAL A 102 -5.15 11.51 20.49
N ILE A 103 -5.47 10.21 20.41
CA ILE A 103 -5.39 9.29 21.56
C ILE A 103 -3.93 9.00 21.95
N ALA A 104 -3.02 8.94 20.97
CA ALA A 104 -1.61 8.64 21.20
C ALA A 104 -0.92 9.73 22.03
N ILE A 105 -1.30 11.00 21.85
CA ILE A 105 -0.70 12.12 22.60
C ILE A 105 -0.76 11.89 24.12
N PRO A 106 -1.95 11.72 24.74
CA PRO A 106 -2.02 11.42 26.17
C PRO A 106 -1.47 10.04 26.52
N ALA A 107 -1.57 9.03 25.65
CA ALA A 107 -1.01 7.71 25.91
C ALA A 107 0.52 7.74 26.07
N VAL A 108 1.20 8.47 25.19
CA VAL A 108 2.66 8.67 25.22
C VAL A 108 3.06 9.57 26.39
N ALA A 109 2.40 10.72 26.56
CA ALA A 109 2.73 11.69 27.60
C ALA A 109 2.50 11.17 29.04
N LEU A 110 1.62 10.18 29.22
CA LEU A 110 1.33 9.58 30.52
C LEU A 110 2.05 8.24 30.74
N SER A 111 2.83 7.75 29.77
CA SER A 111 3.62 6.51 29.94
C SER A 111 4.82 6.77 30.87
N PRO A 112 4.99 5.98 31.96
CA PRO A 112 6.15 6.06 32.84
C PRO A 112 7.50 5.89 32.12
N MET A 113 7.58 4.98 31.16
CA MET A 113 8.80 4.77 30.36
C MET A 113 9.17 6.00 29.53
N PHE A 114 8.18 6.60 28.87
CA PHE A 114 8.40 7.85 28.14
C PHE A 114 8.79 9.01 29.06
N ALA A 115 8.17 9.08 30.25
CA ALA A 115 8.48 10.10 31.24
C ALA A 115 9.90 10.00 31.78
N MET A 116 10.36 8.78 32.05
CA MET A 116 11.74 8.49 32.45
C MET A 116 12.74 8.93 31.37
N LEU A 117 12.44 8.66 30.10
CA LEU A 117 13.30 9.05 28.98
C LEU A 117 13.48 10.59 28.88
N LEU A 118 12.43 11.35 29.16
CA LEU A 118 12.46 12.82 29.15
C LEU A 118 12.83 13.45 30.51
N GLY A 119 12.96 12.65 31.57
CA GLY A 119 13.37 13.10 32.90
C GLY A 119 12.30 13.88 33.66
N TYR A 120 11.01 13.64 33.40
CA TYR A 120 9.91 14.18 34.21
C TYR A 120 9.18 13.07 34.97
N GLU A 121 8.42 13.47 35.99
CA GLU A 121 7.65 12.53 36.81
C GLU A 121 6.19 12.49 36.36
N VAL A 122 5.65 11.28 36.29
CA VAL A 122 4.20 11.04 36.13
C VAL A 122 3.61 10.49 37.42
N PRO A 123 2.37 10.86 37.77
CA PRO A 123 1.68 10.27 38.91
C PRO A 123 1.53 8.74 38.77
N GLY A 124 1.49 8.01 39.88
CA GLY A 124 1.35 6.54 39.85
C GLY A 124 0.09 6.01 39.17
N TRP A 125 -0.96 6.81 39.02
CA TRP A 125 -2.16 6.45 38.26
C TRP A 125 -1.99 6.57 36.73
N ALA A 126 -0.97 7.28 36.26
CA ALA A 126 -0.75 7.57 34.84
C ALA A 126 -0.53 6.29 34.01
N GLY A 127 0.18 5.30 34.57
CA GLY A 127 0.37 3.99 33.92
C GLY A 127 -0.93 3.26 33.62
N TRP A 128 -1.96 3.39 34.48
CA TRP A 128 -3.29 2.81 34.21
C TRP A 128 -4.02 3.53 33.09
N VAL A 129 -3.82 4.85 32.96
CA VAL A 129 -4.39 5.62 31.84
C VAL A 129 -3.68 5.27 30.54
N ALA A 130 -2.34 5.16 30.54
CA ALA A 130 -1.58 4.67 29.39
C ALA A 130 -2.04 3.27 28.96
N ALA A 131 -2.24 2.35 29.91
CA ALA A 131 -2.76 1.00 29.63
C ALA A 131 -4.17 1.00 29.03
N ALA A 132 -5.08 1.82 29.57
CA ALA A 132 -6.43 1.94 29.04
C ALA A 132 -6.43 2.50 27.61
N LEU A 133 -5.71 3.59 27.36
CA LEU A 133 -5.61 4.21 26.04
C LEU A 133 -4.90 3.28 25.04
N GLY A 134 -3.80 2.65 25.43
CA GLY A 134 -3.08 1.66 24.63
C GLY A 134 -3.95 0.45 24.27
N THR A 135 -4.82 0.01 25.19
CA THR A 135 -5.80 -1.05 24.90
C THR A 135 -6.83 -0.62 23.86
N VAL A 136 -7.36 0.60 23.98
CA VAL A 136 -8.28 1.15 22.96
C VAL A 136 -7.59 1.23 21.60
N MET A 137 -6.34 1.71 21.56
CA MET A 137 -5.56 1.78 20.34
C MET A 137 -5.32 0.39 19.75
N TYR A 138 -4.92 -0.61 20.54
CA TYR A 138 -4.71 -1.98 20.08
C TYR A 138 -5.97 -2.59 19.44
N VAL A 139 -7.11 -2.49 20.13
CA VAL A 139 -8.36 -3.12 19.68
C VAL A 139 -8.99 -2.38 18.50
N TRP A 140 -8.93 -1.04 18.50
CA TRP A 140 -9.64 -0.23 17.52
C TRP A 140 -8.72 0.32 16.42
N GLY A 141 -7.60 0.94 16.78
CA GLY A 141 -6.59 1.42 15.84
C GLY A 141 -5.81 0.28 15.19
N GLY A 142 -5.51 -0.78 15.94
CA GLY A 142 -4.79 -1.96 15.46
C GLY A 142 -5.64 -2.92 14.62
N ARG A 143 -6.97 -2.73 14.61
CA ARG A 143 -7.93 -3.66 14.00
C ARG A 143 -7.59 -4.04 12.55
N PRO A 144 -7.25 -3.11 11.62
CA PRO A 144 -6.93 -3.47 10.24
C PRO A 144 -5.74 -4.43 10.15
N PHE A 145 -4.69 -4.19 10.95
CA PHE A 145 -3.48 -5.01 11.00
C PHE A 145 -3.76 -6.40 11.57
N LEU A 146 -4.51 -6.47 12.68
CA LEU A 146 -4.90 -7.74 13.30
C LEU A 146 -5.77 -8.58 12.36
N THR A 147 -6.75 -7.97 11.68
CA THR A 147 -7.58 -8.71 10.71
C THR A 147 -6.80 -9.15 9.49
N GLY A 148 -5.89 -8.31 8.97
CA GLY A 148 -5.01 -8.67 7.85
C GLY A 148 -4.08 -9.82 8.20
N ALA A 149 -3.49 -9.80 9.40
CA ALA A 149 -2.63 -10.87 9.90
C ALA A 149 -3.34 -12.22 10.00
N VAL A 150 -4.59 -12.25 10.46
CA VAL A 150 -5.39 -13.48 10.49
C VAL A 150 -5.61 -14.03 9.07
N SER A 151 -5.81 -13.16 8.09
CA SER A 151 -5.93 -13.57 6.67
C SER A 151 -4.61 -14.13 6.12
N GLU A 152 -3.49 -13.45 6.36
CA GLU A 152 -2.15 -13.90 5.96
C GLU A 152 -1.76 -15.23 6.60
N LEU A 153 -2.07 -15.39 7.90
CA LEU A 153 -1.80 -16.62 8.64
C LEU A 153 -2.61 -17.80 8.10
N LYS A 154 -3.91 -17.58 7.81
CA LYS A 154 -4.78 -18.61 7.21
C LYS A 154 -4.33 -19.02 5.82
N SER A 155 -3.90 -18.06 5.01
CA SER A 155 -3.40 -18.31 3.66
C SER A 155 -1.95 -18.81 3.62
N ARG A 156 -1.27 -18.90 4.77
CA ARG A 156 0.14 -19.34 4.92
C ARG A 156 1.11 -18.51 4.08
N LYS A 157 0.80 -17.24 3.88
CA LYS A 157 1.63 -16.28 3.15
C LYS A 157 1.97 -15.13 4.11
N PRO A 158 3.05 -15.26 4.92
CA PRO A 158 3.40 -14.23 5.89
C PRO A 158 3.81 -12.95 5.15
N GLY A 159 3.15 -11.84 5.47
CA GLY A 159 3.38 -10.54 4.86
C GLY A 159 3.55 -9.43 5.89
N MET A 160 3.37 -8.19 5.45
CA MET A 160 3.57 -7.01 6.27
C MET A 160 2.53 -6.91 7.39
N MET A 161 1.28 -7.34 7.14
CA MET A 161 0.21 -7.22 8.14
C MET A 161 0.47 -8.14 9.33
N LEU A 162 0.93 -9.36 9.09
CA LEU A 162 1.30 -10.30 10.14
C LEU A 162 2.46 -9.78 10.99
N LEU A 163 3.49 -9.19 10.39
CA LEU A 163 4.63 -8.65 11.12
C LEU A 163 4.22 -7.48 12.03
N ILE A 164 3.41 -6.56 11.50
CA ILE A 164 2.88 -5.43 12.29
C ILE A 164 2.00 -5.95 13.41
N ALA A 165 1.07 -6.87 13.11
CA ALA A 165 0.18 -7.47 14.10
C ALA A 165 0.95 -8.18 15.21
N LEU A 166 2.02 -8.89 14.86
CA LEU A 166 2.89 -9.54 15.82
C LEU A 166 3.56 -8.51 16.74
N ALA A 167 4.12 -7.45 16.17
CA ALA A 167 4.78 -6.39 16.93
C ALA A 167 3.81 -5.71 17.92
N ILE A 168 2.63 -5.28 17.47
CA ILE A 168 1.63 -4.65 18.36
C ILE A 168 1.10 -5.64 19.41
N THR A 169 0.99 -6.93 19.08
CA THR A 169 0.49 -7.96 20.01
C THR A 169 1.51 -8.29 21.09
N VAL A 170 2.79 -8.46 20.72
CA VAL A 170 3.87 -8.66 21.68
C VAL A 170 4.01 -7.45 22.60
N ALA A 171 4.02 -6.24 22.05
CA ALA A 171 4.05 -5.01 22.83
C ALA A 171 2.85 -4.93 23.79
N PHE A 172 1.64 -5.24 23.32
CA PHE A 172 0.42 -5.20 24.14
C PHE A 172 0.48 -6.13 25.35
N PHE A 173 0.83 -7.41 25.14
CA PHE A 173 0.87 -8.39 26.23
C PHE A 173 2.04 -8.14 27.18
N ALA A 174 3.21 -7.75 26.68
CA ALA A 174 4.33 -7.37 27.53
C ALA A 174 3.99 -6.15 28.40
N SER A 175 3.34 -5.14 27.82
CA SER A 175 2.93 -3.93 28.55
C SER A 175 1.90 -4.24 29.63
N TRP A 176 0.94 -5.12 29.36
CA TRP A 176 0.00 -5.58 30.38
C TRP A 176 0.69 -6.35 31.50
N ALA A 177 1.62 -7.25 31.16
CA ALA A 177 2.39 -7.99 32.15
C ALA A 177 3.20 -7.03 33.06
N ALA A 178 3.80 -5.99 32.48
CA ALA A 178 4.54 -4.98 33.24
C ALA A 178 3.62 -4.11 34.11
N THR A 179 2.46 -3.72 33.58
CA THR A 179 1.45 -2.91 34.29
C THR A 179 0.88 -3.66 35.49
N LEU A 180 0.68 -4.98 35.37
CA LEU A 180 0.19 -5.84 36.44
C LEU A 180 1.29 -6.27 37.43
N GLY A 181 2.55 -5.90 37.20
CA GLY A 181 3.69 -6.29 38.03
C GLY A 181 4.12 -7.75 37.88
N LEU A 182 3.73 -8.42 36.78
CA LEU A 182 4.15 -9.79 36.46
C LEU A 182 5.59 -9.84 35.91
N VAL A 183 6.04 -8.74 35.29
CA VAL A 183 7.41 -8.55 34.79
C VAL A 183 7.93 -7.18 35.21
N HIS A 184 9.20 -6.90 34.91
CA HIS A 184 9.84 -5.62 35.24
C HIS A 184 9.14 -4.46 34.52
N HIS A 185 9.03 -3.30 35.19
CA HIS A 185 8.31 -2.14 34.66
C HIS A 185 8.96 -1.54 33.39
N GLU A 186 10.26 -1.80 33.19
CA GLU A 186 11.02 -1.44 31.97
C GLU A 186 10.57 -2.18 30.71
N LEU A 187 9.72 -3.20 30.84
CA LEU A 187 9.12 -3.95 29.72
C LEU A 187 7.71 -3.43 29.38
N GLU A 188 7.39 -2.22 29.85
CA GLU A 188 6.18 -1.51 29.47
C GLU A 188 6.39 -0.79 28.14
N PHE A 189 5.56 -1.11 27.14
CA PHE A 189 5.69 -0.61 25.78
C PHE A 189 4.44 0.17 25.33
N TRP A 190 3.72 0.86 26.22
CA TRP A 190 2.46 1.54 25.86
C TRP A 190 2.69 2.67 24.88
N TRP A 191 3.78 3.44 25.07
CA TRP A 191 4.11 4.55 24.19
C TRP A 191 4.62 4.06 22.82
N GLU A 192 5.42 2.98 22.77
CA GLU A 192 5.86 2.35 21.53
C GLU A 192 4.68 1.74 20.78
N LEU A 193 3.77 1.05 21.47
CA LEU A 193 2.54 0.52 20.87
C LEU A 193 1.71 1.64 20.24
N ALA A 194 1.54 2.75 20.95
CA ALA A 194 0.79 3.90 20.46
C ALA A 194 1.42 4.49 19.20
N LEU A 195 2.73 4.76 19.23
CA LEU A 195 3.45 5.30 18.08
C LEU A 195 3.46 4.32 16.91
N LEU A 196 3.69 3.03 17.16
CA LEU A 196 3.69 1.99 16.14
C LEU A 196 2.35 1.94 15.39
N ILE A 197 1.23 1.99 16.10
CA ILE A 197 -0.10 2.03 15.48
C ILE A 197 -0.28 3.30 14.64
N VAL A 198 0.09 4.47 15.19
CA VAL A 198 -0.06 5.75 14.48
C VAL A 198 0.78 5.81 13.21
N ILE A 199 2.05 5.41 13.26
CA ILE A 199 2.93 5.45 12.08
C ILE A 199 2.49 4.43 11.03
N MET A 200 2.00 3.25 11.44
CA MET A 200 1.54 2.23 10.50
C MET A 200 0.25 2.67 9.82
N LEU A 201 -0.68 3.29 10.55
CA LEU A 201 -1.90 3.89 9.97
C LEU A 201 -1.53 5.03 9.01
N LEU A 202 -0.55 5.85 9.35
CA LEU A 202 -0.05 6.92 8.48
C LEU A 202 0.55 6.36 7.19
N GLY A 203 1.39 5.32 7.28
CA GLY A 203 2.00 4.67 6.11
C GLY A 203 0.95 4.15 5.13
N HIS A 204 -0.03 3.39 5.64
CA HIS A 204 -1.13 2.86 4.81
C HIS A 204 -2.00 3.99 4.22
N TRP A 205 -2.21 5.08 4.96
CA TRP A 205 -2.92 6.23 4.42
C TRP A 205 -2.14 6.91 3.27
N ILE A 206 -0.82 7.07 3.41
CA ILE A 206 0.02 7.66 2.36
C ILE A 206 0.11 6.76 1.13
N GLU A 207 0.29 5.46 1.31
CA GLU A 207 0.31 4.47 0.24
C GLU A 207 -0.97 4.52 -0.60
N MET A 208 -2.13 4.59 0.05
CA MET A 208 -3.41 4.70 -0.68
C MET A 208 -3.59 6.06 -1.35
N ARG A 209 -3.06 7.14 -0.76
CA ARG A 209 -3.14 8.48 -1.35
C ARG A 209 -2.28 8.61 -2.60
N SER A 210 -1.12 7.95 -2.66
CA SER A 210 -0.22 8.04 -3.81
C SER A 210 -0.80 7.35 -5.05
N LEU A 211 -1.48 6.21 -4.89
CA LEU A 211 -2.15 5.49 -5.98
C LEU A 211 -3.29 6.29 -6.61
N ALA A 212 -4.02 7.08 -5.81
CA ALA A 212 -5.10 7.92 -6.31
C ALA A 212 -4.60 9.10 -7.19
N GLN A 213 -3.34 9.51 -7.05
CA GLN A 213 -2.78 10.65 -7.78
C GLN A 213 -2.25 10.27 -9.18
N THR A 214 -1.91 9.00 -9.43
CA THR A 214 -1.37 8.56 -10.72
C THR A 214 -2.42 8.02 -11.69
N THR A 215 -3.62 7.65 -11.22
CA THR A 215 -4.73 7.20 -12.09
C THR A 215 -5.51 8.37 -12.72
N SER A 216 -5.23 9.61 -12.31
CA SER A 216 -5.92 10.82 -12.77
C SER A 216 -5.08 11.68 -13.75
N ALA A 217 -3.97 11.15 -14.27
CA ALA A 217 -3.05 11.85 -15.19
C ALA A 217 -3.01 11.18 -16.57
#